data_AF-A0A175RGU7-F1
#
_entry.id   AF-A0A175RGU7-F1
#
_cell.length_a   1.000
_cell.length_b   1.000
_cell.length_c   1.000
_cell.angle_alpha   90.00
_cell.angle_beta   90.00
_cell.angle_gamma   90.00
#
_symmetry.space_group_name_H-M   'P 1'
#
loop_
_entity.id
_entity.type
_entity.pdbx_description
1 polymer ?
#
loop_
_entity_poly.entity_id
_entity_poly.type
_entity_poly.pdbx_seq_one_letter_code
_entity_poly.pdbx_strand_id
1 'polypeptide(L)'
;MTSEEFVAFRKRLGLSQTQLADHMGMSLRAIQDIENGRAQLRRIHILAIERLSLMLGSALGNLSLIDPTTLAEARSAAAIPNNG
;
A
#
# COMPACT_ATOMS: atom_id res chain seq x y z
N MET A 1 6.47 -3.73 8.39
CA MET A 1 5.05 -4.02 8.16
C MET A 1 4.69 -5.38 8.77
N THR A 2 4.09 -5.34 9.95
CA THR A 2 3.35 -6.44 10.59
C THR A 2 1.93 -6.53 10.01
N SER A 3 1.17 -7.58 10.33
CA SER A 3 -0.26 -7.67 9.94
C SER A 3 -1.09 -6.51 10.52
N GLU A 4 -0.79 -6.06 11.74
CA GLU A 4 -1.47 -4.92 12.36
C GLU A 4 -1.17 -3.61 11.62
N GLU A 5 0.09 -3.40 11.24
CA GLU A 5 0.50 -2.25 10.42
C GLU A 5 -0.18 -2.30 9.04
N PHE A 6 -0.32 -3.49 8.45
CA PHE A 6 -1.03 -3.68 7.18
C PHE A 6 -2.52 -3.31 7.29
N VAL A 7 -3.20 -3.75 8.35
CA VAL A 7 -4.60 -3.38 8.65
C VAL A 7 -4.74 -1.87 8.86
N ALA A 8 -3.86 -1.27 9.66
CA ALA A 8 -3.86 0.16 9.92
C ALA A 8 -3.65 0.95 8.62
N PHE A 9 -2.78 0.46 7.74
CA PHE A 9 -2.50 1.12 6.48
C PHE A 9 -3.69 1.05 5.52
N ARG A 10 -4.34 -0.11 5.36
CA ARG A 10 -5.59 -0.21 4.58
C ARG A 10 -6.64 0.79 5.06
N LYS A 11 -6.84 0.88 6.37
CA LYS A 11 -7.80 1.82 6.97
C LYS A 11 -7.42 3.28 6.69
N ARG A 12 -6.13 3.63 6.77
CA ARG A 12 -5.62 4.96 6.40
C ARG A 12 -5.92 5.30 4.93
N LEU A 13 -5.86 4.32 4.03
CA LEU A 13 -6.25 4.47 2.63
C LEU A 13 -7.77 4.56 2.42
N GLY A 14 -8.58 4.42 3.47
CA GLY A 14 -10.04 4.48 3.38
C GLY A 14 -10.69 3.27 2.71
N LEU A 15 -9.95 2.15 2.59
CA LEU A 15 -10.41 0.97 1.86
C LEU A 15 -11.10 -0.04 2.79
N SER A 16 -12.19 -0.64 2.32
CA SER A 16 -12.71 -1.90 2.87
C SER A 16 -11.80 -3.08 2.53
N GLN A 17 -11.98 -4.22 3.20
CA GLN A 17 -11.23 -5.45 2.89
C GLN A 17 -11.50 -5.93 1.45
N THR A 18 -12.73 -5.80 0.95
CA THR A 18 -13.09 -6.15 -0.43
C THR A 18 -12.37 -5.26 -1.44
N GLN A 19 -12.40 -3.94 -1.23
CA GLN A 19 -11.70 -3.01 -2.12
C GLN A 19 -10.19 -3.24 -2.13
N LEU A 20 -9.59 -3.54 -0.97
CA LEU A 20 -8.19 -3.92 -0.93
C LEU A 20 -7.92 -5.20 -1.73
N ALA A 21 -8.79 -6.21 -1.57
CA ALA A 21 -8.67 -7.46 -2.30
C ALA A 21 -8.71 -7.23 -3.82
N ASP A 22 -9.66 -6.42 -4.30
CA ASP A 22 -9.80 -6.04 -5.70
C ASP A 22 -8.54 -5.32 -6.22
N HIS A 23 -8.04 -4.33 -5.48
CA HIS A 23 -6.82 -3.60 -5.84
C HIS A 23 -5.57 -4.49 -5.85
N MET A 24 -5.49 -5.50 -4.98
CA MET A 24 -4.36 -6.41 -4.88
C MET A 24 -4.47 -7.63 -5.80
N GLY A 25 -5.60 -7.82 -6.50
CA GLY A 25 -5.85 -9.02 -7.29
C GLY A 25 -5.91 -10.29 -6.43
N MET A 26 -6.42 -10.18 -5.21
CA MET A 26 -6.51 -11.26 -4.23
C MET A 26 -7.97 -11.56 -3.90
N SER A 27 -8.25 -12.77 -3.37
CA SER A 27 -9.58 -13.03 -2.82
C SER A 27 -9.77 -12.31 -1.50
N LEU A 28 -11.01 -11.93 -1.18
CA LEU A 28 -11.37 -11.36 0.12
C LEU A 28 -10.89 -12.24 1.28
N ARG A 29 -11.03 -13.57 1.13
CA ARG A 29 -10.58 -14.54 2.14
C ARG A 29 -9.07 -14.46 2.39
N ALA A 30 -8.26 -14.32 1.34
CA ALA A 30 -6.81 -14.20 1.48
C ALA A 30 -6.42 -12.92 2.26
N ILE A 31 -7.09 -11.79 1.98
CA ILE A 31 -6.90 -10.55 2.76
C ILE A 31 -7.31 -10.76 4.22
N GLN A 32 -8.46 -11.38 4.48
CA GLN A 32 -8.91 -11.67 5.84
C GLN A 32 -7.96 -12.60 6.60
N ASP A 33 -7.41 -13.62 5.94
CA ASP A 33 -6.47 -14.54 6.57
C ASP A 33 -5.15 -13.82 6.93
N ILE A 34 -4.68 -12.90 6.08
CA ILE A 34 -3.50 -12.07 6.39
C ILE A 34 -3.79 -11.11 7.55
N GLU A 35 -4.92 -10.37 7.49
CA GLU A 35 -5.29 -9.38 8.50
C GLU A 35 -5.56 -10.00 9.88
N ASN A 36 -6.05 -11.23 9.92
CA ASN A 36 -6.29 -11.97 11.17
C ASN A 36 -5.09 -12.83 11.62
N GLY A 37 -3.95 -12.75 10.92
CA GLY A 37 -2.75 -13.52 11.26
C GLY A 37 -2.85 -15.04 11.00
N ARG A 38 -3.88 -15.49 10.28
CA ARG A 38 -4.03 -16.90 9.84
C ARG A 38 -3.14 -17.24 8.64
N ALA A 39 -2.70 -16.24 7.89
CA ALA A 39 -1.74 -16.37 6.81
C ALA A 39 -0.59 -15.37 6.99
N GLN A 40 0.61 -15.75 6.52
CA GLN A 40 1.78 -14.91 6.60
C GLN A 40 1.65 -13.68 5.69
N LEU A 41 1.92 -12.49 6.24
CA LEU A 41 2.14 -11.29 5.44
C LEU A 41 3.50 -11.39 4.73
N ARG A 42 3.49 -11.65 3.42
CA ARG A 42 4.70 -11.79 2.60
C ARG A 42 5.11 -10.45 2.00
N ARG A 43 6.39 -10.33 1.59
CA ARG A 43 6.94 -9.11 0.97
C ARG A 43 6.13 -8.61 -0.23
N ILE A 44 5.58 -9.51 -1.05
CA ILE A 44 4.76 -9.13 -2.20
C ILE A 44 3.49 -8.36 -1.80
N HIS A 45 2.87 -8.69 -0.66
CA HIS A 45 1.69 -7.97 -0.17
C HIS A 45 2.06 -6.56 0.30
N ILE A 46 3.23 -6.43 0.93
CA ILE A 46 3.79 -5.15 1.40
C ILE A 46 4.07 -4.24 0.20
N LEU A 47 4.78 -4.75 -0.81
CA LEU A 47 5.08 -4.00 -2.04
C LEU A 47 3.81 -3.56 -2.77
N ALA A 48 2.80 -4.43 -2.82
CA ALA A 48 1.52 -4.12 -3.47
C ALA A 48 0.77 -2.99 -2.76
N ILE A 49 0.68 -3.00 -1.42
CA ILE A 49 0.00 -1.92 -0.68
C ILE A 49 0.81 -0.62 -0.67
N GLU A 50 2.14 -0.67 -0.66
CA GLU A 50 3.03 0.49 -0.85
C GLU A 50 2.76 1.13 -2.22
N ARG A 51 2.73 0.34 -3.30
CA ARG A 51 2.41 0.82 -4.65
C ARG A 51 1.01 1.43 -4.74
N LEU A 52 0.01 0.78 -4.15
CA LEU A 52 -1.36 1.29 -4.10
C LEU A 52 -1.44 2.64 -3.37
N SER A 53 -0.71 2.77 -2.26
CA SER A 53 -0.66 4.01 -1.49
C SER A 53 -0.10 5.17 -2.30
N LEU A 54 0.95 4.93 -3.09
CA LEU A 54 1.53 5.91 -4.00
C LEU A 54 0.53 6.32 -5.08
N MET A 55 -0.16 5.36 -5.69
CA MET A 55 -1.18 5.65 -6.70
C MET A 55 -2.31 6.52 -6.15
N LEU A 56 -2.92 6.11 -5.02
CA LEU A 56 -4.04 6.83 -4.41
C LEU A 56 -3.61 8.20 -3.88
N GLY A 57 -2.49 8.28 -3.16
CA GLY A 57 -1.97 9.53 -2.64
C GLY A 57 -1.62 10.53 -3.73
N SER A 58 -1.04 10.07 -4.85
CA SER A 58 -0.75 10.93 -6.00
C SER A 58 -2.03 11.40 -6.70
N ALA A 59 -2.98 10.50 -6.95
CA ALA A 59 -4.23 10.83 -7.63
C ALA A 59 -5.09 11.82 -6.82
N LEU A 60 -5.05 11.72 -5.49
CA LEU A 60 -5.81 12.59 -4.58
C LEU A 60 -5.05 13.86 -4.18
N GLY A 61 -3.78 14.02 -4.58
CA GLY A 61 -2.93 15.11 -4.11
C GLY A 61 -2.70 15.08 -2.59
N ASN A 62 -2.79 13.91 -1.96
CA ASN A 62 -2.66 13.74 -0.51
C ASN A 62 -1.46 12.85 -0.17
N LEU A 63 -0.30 13.49 0.05
CA LEU A 63 0.95 12.79 0.37
C LEU A 63 0.93 12.04 1.70
N SER A 64 0.00 12.37 2.62
CA SER A 64 -0.11 11.67 3.92
C SER A 64 -0.60 10.22 3.77
N LEU A 65 -1.18 9.88 2.61
CA LEU A 65 -1.62 8.52 2.29
C LEU A 65 -0.48 7.64 1.80
N ILE A 66 0.63 8.23 1.35
CA ILE A 66 1.75 7.49 0.77
C ILE A 66 2.62 6.93 1.91
N ASP A 67 3.04 5.67 1.79
CA ASP A 67 4.02 5.10 2.70
C ASP A 67 5.28 5.99 2.79
N PRO A 68 5.84 6.26 3.99
CA PRO A 68 6.98 7.16 4.14
C PRO A 68 8.21 6.77 3.32
N THR A 69 8.50 5.46 3.21
CA THR A 69 9.63 4.95 2.42
C THR A 69 9.38 5.25 0.94
N THR A 70 8.17 4.93 0.47
CA THR A 70 7.76 5.17 -0.92
C THR A 70 7.76 6.66 -1.26
N LEU A 71 7.35 7.52 -0.32
CA LEU A 71 7.38 8.97 -0.51
C LEU A 71 8.81 9.51 -0.60
N ALA A 72 9.74 9.00 0.23
CA ALA A 72 11.14 9.39 0.18
C ALA A 72 11.80 8.96 -1.14
N GLU A 73 11.49 7.74 -1.62
CA GLU A 73 11.94 7.25 -2.93
C GLU A 73 11.39 8.10 -4.07
N ALA A 74 10.09 8.40 -4.06
CA ALA A 74 9.46 9.24 -5.07
C ALA A 74 10.05 10.65 -5.11
N ARG A 75 10.34 11.26 -3.96
CA ARG A 75 11.02 12.56 -3.87
C ARG A 75 12.44 12.50 -4.43
N SER A 76 13.18 11.45 -4.09
CA SER A 76 14.54 11.24 -4.61
C SER A 76 14.54 11.08 -6.13
N ALA A 77 13.58 10.31 -6.67
CA ALA A 77 13.41 10.13 -8.10
C ALA A 77 13.04 11.43 -8.84
N ALA A 78 12.15 12.24 -8.25
CA ALA A 78 11.76 13.53 -8.82
C ALA A 78 12.91 14.57 -8.84
N ALA A 79 13.92 14.40 -7.99
CA ALA A 79 15.12 15.22 -7.98
C ALA A 79 16.17 14.79 -9.02
N ILE A 80 15.99 13.64 -9.68
CA ILE A 80 16.89 13.18 -10.75
C ILE A 80 16.64 14.06 -11.99
N PRO A 81 17.66 14.77 -12.51
CA PRO A 81 17.53 15.52 -13.75
C PRO A 81 17.04 14.60 -14.86
N ASN A 82 15.98 15.02 -15.56
CA ASN A 82 15.51 14.29 -16.72
C ASN A 82 16.52 14.53 -17.85
N ASN A 83 17.54 13.67 -17.92
CA ASN A 83 18.50 13.65 -19.03
C ASN A 83 17.81 13.03 -20.24
N GLY A 84 16.89 13.79 -20.83
CA GLY A 84 16.29 13.52 -22.14
C GLY A 84 17.25 13.84 -23.27
#